data_AF-A0A9E6C7U3-F1
#
_entry.id   AF-A0A9E6C7U3-F1
#
_cell.length_a   1.000
_cell.length_b   1.000
_cell.length_c   1.000
_cell.angle_alpha   90.00
_cell.angle_beta   90.00
_cell.angle_gamma   90.00
#
_symmetry.space_group_name_H-M   'P 1'
#
loop_
_entity.id
_entity.type
_entity.pdbx_description
1 polymer ?
#
loop_
_entity_poly.entity_id
_entity_poly.type
_entity_poly.pdbx_seq_one_letter_code
_entity_poly.pdbx_strand_id
1 'polypeptide(L)'
;MNREIERKFLVLNKDFLQNSEKSEKIIQGYLSRDPERTVRVRIKDDKGFLTVKGKSEGISRFEYEIEIKKEDALQLINICLPEIIHKTRYYVPYGNHVFETDVFEGKNEGLILCETELKSEDEDFEKPEWLGKEVSNDKRYYNSYLSQHPYGKQNTDIQKITSEVTEKMISYFGKDAKRINHALKVFSYANIIAEHENISDEKKLIISITALLHDTGIKVCEKKYGFSTGKCQEKEGPDAAKKILSDTVLPEKTLNRILFIIGNHHTYSKIDDIDFRIQAEADFLVNFEEGNEPKSIIPKVKKNIFKTEYGLFLLENIF
;
A
#
# COMPACT_ATOMS: atom_id res chain seq x y z
N MET A 1 31.16 13.81 -20.54
CA MET A 1 30.55 13.57 -19.22
C MET A 1 30.03 12.15 -19.24
N ASN A 2 30.49 11.30 -18.32
CA ASN A 2 29.97 9.93 -18.23
C ASN A 2 28.57 9.99 -17.62
N ARG A 3 27.61 9.40 -18.32
CA ARG A 3 26.23 9.24 -17.88
C ARG A 3 26.14 7.85 -17.27
N GLU A 4 25.95 7.75 -15.96
CA GLU A 4 25.66 6.47 -15.30
C GLU A 4 24.19 6.12 -15.60
N ILE A 5 23.94 4.91 -16.11
CA ILE A 5 22.60 4.42 -16.42
C ILE A 5 22.29 3.30 -15.42
N GLU A 6 21.41 3.58 -14.48
CA GLU A 6 21.04 2.65 -13.42
C GLU A 6 19.61 2.14 -13.63
N ARG A 7 19.40 0.82 -13.50
CA ARG A 7 18.07 0.21 -13.44
C ARG A 7 17.80 -0.34 -12.04
N LYS A 8 16.56 -0.20 -11.58
CA LYS A 8 16.13 -0.57 -10.23
C LYS A 8 14.98 -1.55 -10.25
N PHE A 9 15.03 -2.55 -9.39
CA PHE A 9 14.05 -3.63 -9.32
C PHE A 9 13.64 -3.91 -7.88
N LEU A 10 12.39 -4.34 -7.71
CA LEU A 10 11.96 -5.07 -6.52
C LEU A 10 12.58 -6.46 -6.54
N VAL A 11 12.80 -7.03 -5.36
CA VAL A 11 13.33 -8.40 -5.21
C VAL A 11 12.23 -9.31 -4.67
N LEU A 12 12.06 -10.47 -5.31
CA LEU A 12 10.96 -11.41 -5.03
C LEU A 12 11.21 -12.24 -3.77
N ASN A 13 12.47 -12.63 -3.56
CA ASN A 13 12.89 -13.49 -2.45
C ASN A 13 14.37 -13.26 -2.11
N LYS A 14 14.88 -13.92 -1.07
CA LYS A 14 16.26 -13.74 -0.60
C LYS A 14 17.28 -14.70 -1.24
N ASP A 15 16.97 -15.31 -2.39
CA ASP A 15 17.85 -16.30 -3.02
C ASP A 15 19.18 -15.67 -3.49
N PHE A 16 19.18 -14.36 -3.74
CA PHE A 16 20.39 -13.59 -4.05
C PHE A 16 21.51 -13.72 -3.00
N LEU A 17 21.16 -14.06 -1.74
CA LEU A 17 22.15 -14.28 -0.68
C LEU A 17 23.12 -15.42 -1.00
N GLN A 18 22.70 -16.40 -1.80
CA GLN A 18 23.54 -17.54 -2.19
C GLN A 18 24.69 -17.12 -3.11
N ASN A 19 24.49 -16.03 -3.87
CA ASN A 19 25.45 -15.50 -4.84
C ASN A 19 26.10 -14.18 -4.39
N SER A 20 25.82 -13.74 -3.17
CA SER A 20 26.41 -12.51 -2.64
C SER A 20 27.87 -12.74 -2.27
N GLU A 21 28.78 -11.93 -2.84
CA GLU A 21 30.22 -12.00 -2.51
C GLU A 21 30.59 -11.17 -1.28
N LYS A 22 29.90 -10.04 -1.08
CA LYS A 22 30.12 -9.17 0.08
C LYS A 22 28.86 -8.41 0.46
N SER A 23 28.85 -7.89 1.68
CA SER A 23 27.80 -7.02 2.18
C SER A 23 28.39 -5.84 2.95
N GLU A 24 27.71 -4.70 2.91
CA GLU A 24 28.10 -3.49 3.63
C GLU A 24 26.88 -2.92 4.37
N LYS A 25 27.05 -2.54 5.64
CA LYS A 25 26.01 -1.85 6.39
C LYS A 25 26.02 -0.38 6.04
N ILE A 26 24.84 0.16 5.72
CA ILE A 26 24.68 1.53 5.30
C ILE A 26 23.69 2.24 6.21
N ILE A 27 24.15 3.34 6.79
CA ILE A 27 23.32 4.32 7.51
C ILE A 27 23.35 5.60 6.70
N GLN A 28 22.19 6.19 6.41
CA GLN A 28 22.15 7.44 5.65
C GLN A 28 21.03 8.37 6.12
N GLY A 29 21.33 9.67 6.09
CA GLY A 29 20.41 10.74 6.45
C GLY A 29 20.58 11.94 5.52
N TYR A 30 19.66 12.89 5.62
CA TYR A 30 19.68 14.11 4.81
C TYR A 30 19.74 15.34 5.71
N LEU A 31 20.76 16.19 5.53
CA LEU A 31 20.81 17.53 6.13
C LEU A 31 19.88 18.49 5.38
N SER A 32 19.76 18.29 4.06
CA SER A 32 18.83 19.02 3.20
C SER A 32 18.23 18.08 2.16
N ARG A 33 16.94 18.24 1.89
CA ARG A 33 16.18 17.53 0.84
C ARG A 33 15.63 18.49 -0.22
N ASP A 34 16.05 19.74 -0.21
CA ASP A 34 15.69 20.73 -1.23
C ASP A 34 16.15 20.19 -2.61
N PRO A 35 15.25 20.07 -3.61
CA PRO A 35 15.61 19.58 -4.94
C PRO A 35 16.74 20.37 -5.61
N GLU A 36 16.92 21.64 -5.27
CA GLU A 36 17.99 22.48 -5.82
C GLU A 36 19.35 22.25 -5.11
N ARG A 37 19.33 21.69 -3.89
CA ARG A 37 20.50 21.53 -3.00
C ARG A 37 20.29 20.40 -1.97
N THR A 38 20.29 19.18 -2.45
CA THR A 38 20.19 17.99 -1.58
C THR A 38 21.54 17.73 -0.91
N VAL A 39 21.55 17.56 0.41
CA VAL A 39 22.76 17.24 1.18
C VAL A 39 22.52 15.95 1.94
N ARG A 40 23.28 14.90 1.60
CA ARG A 40 23.15 13.56 2.17
C ARG A 40 24.42 13.19 2.92
N VAL A 41 24.24 12.64 4.11
CA VAL A 41 25.30 12.03 4.92
C VAL A 41 25.11 10.53 4.87
N ARG A 42 26.18 9.77 4.60
CA ARG A 42 26.13 8.31 4.51
C ARG A 42 27.32 7.70 5.24
N ILE A 43 27.09 6.65 6.00
CA ILE A 43 28.11 5.80 6.61
C ILE A 43 28.00 4.44 5.93
N LYS A 44 29.10 3.94 5.36
CA LYS A 44 29.24 2.57 4.83
C LYS A 44 30.26 1.85 5.71
N ASP A 45 29.81 0.92 6.54
CA ASP A 45 30.58 0.25 7.58
C ASP A 45 31.43 1.23 8.42
N ASP A 46 32.72 1.39 8.07
CA ASP A 46 33.68 2.23 8.78
C ASP A 46 34.03 3.55 8.09
N LYS A 47 33.38 3.88 6.96
CA LYS A 47 33.65 5.09 6.18
C LYS A 47 32.47 6.05 6.14
N GLY A 48 32.72 7.34 6.32
CA GLY A 48 31.73 8.40 6.20
C GLY A 48 31.81 9.10 4.83
N PHE A 49 30.66 9.57 4.34
CA PHE A 49 30.55 10.30 3.08
C PHE A 49 29.58 11.47 3.25
N LEU A 50 29.95 12.62 2.67
CA LEU A 50 29.07 13.77 2.51
C LEU A 50 28.86 14.02 1.01
N THR A 51 27.61 13.94 0.57
CA THR A 51 27.22 14.17 -0.82
C THR A 51 26.37 15.44 -0.92
N VAL A 52 26.70 16.34 -1.85
CA VAL A 52 25.87 17.48 -2.25
C VAL A 52 25.41 17.28 -3.70
N LYS A 53 24.09 17.36 -3.93
CA LYS A 53 23.48 17.22 -5.25
C LYS A 53 22.69 18.48 -5.61
N GLY A 54 22.90 18.98 -6.81
CA GLY A 54 22.12 20.08 -7.38
C GLY A 54 20.82 19.59 -8.01
N LYS A 55 20.06 20.53 -8.57
CA LYS A 55 18.86 20.24 -9.37
C LYS A 55 19.19 19.27 -10.49
N SER A 56 18.25 18.36 -10.77
CA SER A 56 18.31 17.54 -11.98
C SER A 56 17.92 18.38 -13.20
N GLU A 57 18.79 18.43 -14.20
CA GLU A 57 18.53 18.99 -15.52
C GLU A 57 18.43 17.84 -16.53
N GLY A 58 17.19 17.44 -16.81
CA GLY A 58 16.88 16.21 -17.55
C GLY A 58 17.37 14.97 -16.81
N ILE A 59 18.38 14.33 -17.38
CA ILE A 59 19.00 13.06 -16.96
C ILE A 59 20.34 13.27 -16.26
N SER A 60 20.79 14.52 -16.13
CA SER A 60 22.06 14.89 -15.50
C SER A 60 21.80 15.68 -14.22
N ARG A 61 22.68 15.55 -13.24
CA ARG A 61 22.66 16.35 -12.01
C ARG A 61 24.09 16.65 -11.59
N PHE A 62 24.33 17.86 -11.06
CA PHE A 62 25.56 18.14 -10.35
C PHE A 62 25.61 17.27 -9.09
N GLU A 63 26.70 16.55 -8.88
CA GLU A 63 26.93 15.73 -7.70
C GLU A 63 28.39 15.88 -7.26
N TYR A 64 28.59 16.19 -5.99
CA TYR A 64 29.91 16.28 -5.36
C TYR A 64 29.90 15.42 -4.10
N GLU A 65 30.79 14.44 -4.01
CA GLU A 65 30.94 13.54 -2.87
C GLU A 65 32.35 13.60 -2.32
N ILE A 66 32.47 13.69 -0.99
CA ILE A 66 33.75 13.58 -0.28
C ILE A 66 33.67 12.50 0.79
N GLU A 67 34.75 11.76 0.95
CA GLU A 67 34.96 10.89 2.11
C GLU A 67 35.29 11.75 3.33
N ILE A 68 34.63 11.48 4.45
CA ILE A 68 34.85 12.12 5.75
C ILE A 68 35.08 11.05 6.81
N LYS A 69 35.62 11.44 7.97
CA LYS A 69 35.80 10.50 9.07
C LYS A 69 34.45 9.97 9.54
N LYS A 70 34.43 8.71 10.00
CA LYS A 70 33.22 8.06 10.52
C LYS A 70 32.63 8.85 11.69
N GLU A 71 33.48 9.37 12.57
CA GLU A 71 33.09 10.14 13.75
C GLU A 71 32.34 11.42 13.34
N ASP A 72 32.85 12.11 12.32
CA ASP A 72 32.20 13.32 11.78
C ASP A 72 30.85 12.97 11.13
N ALA A 73 30.79 11.88 10.36
CA ALA A 73 29.55 11.42 9.76
C ALA A 73 28.50 11.04 10.82
N LEU A 74 28.89 10.39 11.91
CA LEU A 74 27.99 10.05 13.02
C LEU A 74 27.41 11.30 13.69
N GLN A 75 28.23 12.33 13.90
CA GLN A 75 27.76 13.61 14.43
C GLN A 75 26.77 14.29 13.47
N LEU A 76 27.05 14.26 12.16
CA LEU A 76 26.16 14.84 11.15
C LEU A 76 24.85 14.05 11.00
N ILE A 77 24.86 12.72 11.15
CA ILE A 77 23.64 11.91 11.14
C ILE A 77 22.67 12.34 12.26
N ASN A 78 23.18 12.70 13.45
CA ASN A 78 22.34 13.10 14.59
C ASN A 78 21.56 14.41 14.36
N ILE A 79 22.02 15.26 13.45
CA ILE A 79 21.36 16.54 13.10
C ILE A 79 20.65 16.47 11.74
N CYS A 80 20.63 15.31 11.09
CA CYS A 80 19.86 15.13 9.87
C CYS A 80 18.37 15.33 10.13
N LEU A 81 17.65 15.66 9.05
CA LEU A 81 16.20 15.66 9.04
C LEU A 81 15.66 14.30 9.51
N PRO A 82 14.44 14.26 10.06
CA PRO A 82 13.85 13.02 10.58
C PRO A 82 13.83 11.89 9.54
N GLU A 83 13.92 10.67 10.06
CA GLU A 83 13.93 9.38 9.33
C GLU A 83 15.28 9.02 8.67
N ILE A 84 16.18 8.48 9.51
CA ILE A 84 17.44 7.86 9.07
C ILE A 84 17.14 6.50 8.43
N ILE A 85 17.75 6.24 7.27
CA ILE A 85 17.62 4.97 6.57
C ILE A 85 18.76 4.05 7.02
N HIS A 86 18.38 2.84 7.42
CA HIS A 86 19.27 1.72 7.71
C HIS A 86 19.03 0.64 6.67
N LYS A 87 20.11 0.10 6.09
CA LYS A 87 20.06 -1.01 5.15
C LYS A 87 21.36 -1.78 5.12
N THR A 88 21.31 -3.03 4.69
CA THR A 88 22.48 -3.82 4.33
C THR A 88 22.50 -3.99 2.81
N ARG A 89 23.56 -3.53 2.14
CA ARG A 89 23.74 -3.69 0.70
C ARG A 89 24.57 -4.93 0.43
N TYR A 90 24.03 -5.88 -0.32
CA TYR A 90 24.69 -7.08 -0.80
C TYR A 90 25.13 -6.89 -2.24
N TYR A 91 26.34 -7.32 -2.58
CA TYR A 91 26.88 -7.24 -3.93
C TYR A 91 26.84 -8.63 -4.53
N VAL A 92 26.02 -8.78 -5.58
CA VAL A 92 25.66 -10.07 -6.17
C VAL A 92 26.10 -10.07 -7.63
N PRO A 93 27.29 -10.59 -7.96
CA PRO A 93 27.70 -10.75 -9.34
C PRO A 93 26.80 -11.75 -10.07
N TYR A 94 26.37 -11.38 -11.27
CA TYR A 94 25.56 -12.24 -12.12
C TYR A 94 25.77 -11.85 -13.59
N GLY A 95 26.23 -12.81 -14.39
CA GLY A 95 26.68 -12.52 -15.75
C GLY A 95 27.82 -11.49 -15.76
N ASN A 96 27.67 -10.44 -16.57
CA ASN A 96 28.63 -9.34 -16.69
C ASN A 96 28.38 -8.17 -15.72
N HIS A 97 27.38 -8.27 -14.84
CA HIS A 97 26.96 -7.18 -13.98
C HIS A 97 27.08 -7.54 -12.51
N VAL A 98 27.19 -6.50 -11.69
CA VAL A 98 27.03 -6.61 -10.24
C VAL A 98 25.69 -5.99 -9.88
N PHE A 99 24.88 -6.76 -9.17
CA PHE A 99 23.62 -6.31 -8.62
C PHE A 99 23.83 -5.85 -7.18
N GLU A 100 23.58 -4.57 -6.92
CA GLU A 100 23.62 -3.98 -5.59
C GLU A 100 22.23 -4.12 -4.94
N THR A 101 22.09 -5.11 -4.07
CA THR A 101 20.82 -5.49 -3.45
C THR A 101 20.73 -4.97 -2.02
N ASP A 102 19.91 -3.94 -1.81
CA ASP A 102 19.62 -3.33 -0.53
C ASP A 102 18.49 -4.06 0.21
N VAL A 103 18.79 -4.59 1.38
CA VAL A 103 17.80 -5.04 2.37
C VAL A 103 17.60 -3.93 3.38
N PHE A 104 16.42 -3.30 3.37
CA PHE A 104 16.12 -2.19 4.28
C PHE A 104 15.70 -2.66 5.67
N GLU A 105 16.05 -1.87 6.67
CA GLU A 105 15.81 -2.14 8.09
C GLU A 105 14.94 -1.04 8.73
N GLY A 106 14.47 -1.30 9.95
CA GLY A 106 13.72 -0.34 10.77
C GLY A 106 12.41 0.06 10.09
N LYS A 107 12.16 1.37 9.96
CA LYS A 107 10.93 1.87 9.34
C LYS A 107 10.79 1.57 7.85
N ASN A 108 11.81 1.03 7.20
CA ASN A 108 11.74 0.55 5.81
C ASN A 108 11.80 -0.98 5.72
N GLU A 109 11.68 -1.69 6.83
CA GLU A 109 11.73 -3.16 6.89
C GLU A 109 10.68 -3.79 5.96
N GLY A 110 11.06 -4.90 5.32
CA GLY A 110 10.26 -5.59 4.31
C GLY A 110 10.51 -5.13 2.86
N LEU A 111 11.20 -3.99 2.66
CA LEU A 111 11.65 -3.59 1.33
C LEU A 111 13.00 -4.22 0.99
N ILE A 112 13.07 -4.82 -0.20
CA ILE A 112 14.34 -5.19 -0.82
C ILE A 112 14.37 -4.59 -2.22
N LEU A 113 15.38 -3.77 -2.48
CA LEU A 113 15.61 -3.15 -3.79
C LEU A 113 16.94 -3.61 -4.35
N CYS A 114 16.98 -3.76 -5.67
CA CYS A 114 18.18 -4.11 -6.38
C CYS A 114 18.46 -3.06 -7.45
N GLU A 115 19.70 -2.59 -7.52
CA GLU A 115 20.19 -1.66 -8.54
C GLU A 115 21.31 -2.33 -9.34
N THR A 116 21.38 -2.07 -10.65
CA THR A 116 22.52 -2.46 -11.49
C THR A 116 22.85 -1.35 -12.47
N GLU A 117 24.14 -1.16 -12.73
CA GLU A 117 24.65 -0.14 -13.65
C GLU A 117 24.87 -0.73 -15.04
N LEU A 118 24.46 0.04 -16.05
CA LEU A 118 24.57 -0.27 -17.47
C LEU A 118 25.36 0.83 -18.20
N LYS A 119 25.98 0.44 -19.31
CA LYS A 119 26.71 1.29 -20.26
C LYS A 119 25.77 2.04 -21.22
N SER A 120 24.59 1.49 -21.49
CA SER A 120 23.55 2.10 -22.34
C SER A 120 22.14 1.69 -21.92
N GLU A 121 21.13 2.48 -22.30
CA GLU A 121 19.71 2.18 -21.98
C GLU A 121 19.25 0.87 -22.63
N ASP A 122 19.79 0.54 -23.80
CA ASP A 122 19.49 -0.68 -24.57
C ASP A 122 20.47 -1.83 -24.28
N GLU A 123 21.30 -1.73 -23.23
CA GLU A 123 22.18 -2.85 -22.85
C GLU A 123 21.35 -4.02 -22.29
N ASP A 124 21.49 -5.18 -22.92
CA ASP A 124 20.95 -6.42 -22.40
C ASP A 124 21.75 -6.86 -21.18
N PHE A 125 21.03 -7.32 -20.14
CA PHE A 125 21.64 -7.91 -18.95
C PHE A 125 20.93 -9.23 -18.61
N GLU A 126 21.68 -10.15 -18.01
CA GLU A 126 21.13 -11.42 -17.55
C GLU A 126 20.27 -11.20 -16.31
N LYS A 127 18.98 -11.57 -16.38
CA LYS A 127 18.02 -11.35 -15.31
C LYS A 127 17.95 -12.55 -14.35
N PRO A 128 18.40 -12.42 -13.09
CA PRO A 128 18.25 -13.48 -12.10
C PRO A 128 16.78 -13.76 -11.76
N GLU A 129 16.45 -14.99 -11.36
CA GLU A 129 15.08 -15.39 -11.01
C GLU A 129 14.49 -14.61 -9.82
N TRP A 130 15.34 -14.20 -8.87
CA TRP A 130 14.93 -13.40 -7.70
C TRP A 130 14.65 -11.93 -8.04
N LEU A 131 15.00 -11.47 -9.26
CA LEU A 131 14.80 -10.09 -9.69
C LEU A 131 13.35 -9.88 -10.17
N GLY A 132 12.62 -9.03 -9.48
CA GLY A 132 11.20 -8.80 -9.69
C GLY A 132 10.87 -7.70 -10.70
N LYS A 133 9.87 -6.89 -10.33
CA LYS A 133 9.35 -5.78 -11.15
C LYS A 133 10.36 -4.63 -11.18
N GLU A 134 10.56 -4.06 -12.36
CA GLU A 134 11.33 -2.83 -12.53
C GLU A 134 10.57 -1.61 -11.98
N VAL A 135 11.29 -0.80 -11.22
CA VAL A 135 10.80 0.41 -10.55
C VAL A 135 11.74 1.61 -10.76
N SER A 136 12.59 1.58 -11.79
CA SER A 136 13.56 2.64 -12.14
C SER A 136 12.93 4.04 -12.20
N ASN A 137 11.72 4.15 -12.76
CA ASN A 137 11.00 5.41 -12.91
C ASN A 137 10.00 5.71 -11.76
N ASP A 138 9.88 4.83 -10.78
CA ASP A 138 8.95 4.99 -9.67
C ASP A 138 9.65 5.67 -8.49
N LYS A 139 9.37 6.97 -8.34
CA LYS A 139 9.94 7.82 -7.30
C LYS A 139 9.72 7.30 -5.88
N ARG A 140 8.72 6.43 -5.65
CA ARG A 140 8.43 5.85 -4.34
C ARG A 140 9.58 4.98 -3.81
N TYR A 141 10.41 4.45 -4.69
CA TYR A 141 11.55 3.58 -4.36
C TYR A 141 12.90 4.32 -4.36
N TYR A 142 12.87 5.66 -4.29
CA TYR A 142 14.07 6.48 -4.25
C TYR A 142 14.45 6.74 -2.77
N ASN A 143 15.74 6.72 -2.45
CA ASN A 143 16.20 6.92 -1.06
C ASN A 143 15.72 8.26 -0.46
N SER A 144 15.57 9.31 -1.27
CA SER A 144 15.04 10.62 -0.82
C SER A 144 13.53 10.57 -0.54
N TYR A 145 12.79 9.69 -1.21
CA TYR A 145 11.37 9.46 -0.94
C TYR A 145 11.19 8.58 0.29
N LEU A 146 11.95 7.48 0.40
CA LEU A 146 11.91 6.55 1.52
C LEU A 146 12.33 7.19 2.87
N SER A 147 13.16 8.24 2.83
CA SER A 147 13.47 9.04 4.03
C SER A 147 12.38 10.04 4.40
N GLN A 148 11.29 10.14 3.62
CA GLN A 148 10.11 10.95 3.95
C GLN A 148 8.88 10.06 4.18
N HIS A 149 8.80 8.96 3.43
CA HIS A 149 7.71 8.00 3.42
C HIS A 149 8.29 6.59 3.59
N PRO A 150 8.66 6.21 4.83
CA PRO A 150 9.27 4.91 5.08
C PRO A 150 8.40 3.74 4.60
N TYR A 151 9.02 2.71 4.04
CA TYR A 151 8.34 1.56 3.46
C TYR A 151 7.56 0.72 4.48
N GLY A 152 8.08 0.53 5.69
CA GLY A 152 7.36 -0.12 6.79
C GLY A 152 6.24 0.76 7.38
N LYS A 153 6.25 2.07 7.07
CA LYS A 153 5.06 2.93 7.19
C LYS A 153 4.12 2.80 5.99
N GLN A 154 4.34 1.86 5.08
CA GLN A 154 3.27 1.28 4.27
C GLN A 154 2.42 0.34 5.17
N ASN A 155 1.75 0.82 6.22
CA ASN A 155 0.47 1.46 6.00
C ASN A 155 0.40 2.16 4.66
N THR A 156 -0.01 1.41 3.64
CA THR A 156 -1.00 1.90 2.68
C THR A 156 -1.59 3.17 3.25
N ASP A 157 -1.27 4.35 2.70
CA ASP A 157 -1.92 5.57 3.15
C ASP A 157 -3.40 5.27 2.94
N ILE A 158 -4.06 4.85 4.02
CA ILE A 158 -5.35 4.18 3.93
C ILE A 158 -6.29 5.21 3.32
N GLN A 159 -6.10 6.47 3.70
CA GLN A 159 -6.80 7.62 3.14
C GLN A 159 -6.53 7.75 1.65
N LYS A 160 -5.28 7.71 1.19
CA LYS A 160 -4.98 7.79 -0.25
C LYS A 160 -5.57 6.62 -1.05
N ILE A 161 -5.36 5.37 -0.64
CA ILE A 161 -5.89 4.21 -1.37
C ILE A 161 -7.41 4.21 -1.34
N THR A 162 -8.00 4.53 -0.20
CA THR A 162 -9.45 4.65 -0.08
C THR A 162 -9.98 5.78 -0.95
N SER A 163 -9.27 6.91 -1.06
CA SER A 163 -9.62 8.00 -1.97
C SER A 163 -9.59 7.55 -3.43
N GLU A 164 -8.51 6.87 -3.85
CA GLU A 164 -8.38 6.30 -5.21
C GLU A 164 -9.49 5.28 -5.49
N VAL A 165 -9.80 4.39 -4.55
CA VAL A 165 -10.89 3.40 -4.68
C VAL A 165 -12.26 4.08 -4.69
N THR A 166 -12.44 5.15 -3.92
CA THR A 166 -13.68 5.94 -3.92
C THR A 166 -13.92 6.58 -5.28
N GLU A 167 -12.90 7.18 -5.89
CA GLU A 167 -12.99 7.75 -7.24
C GLU A 167 -13.36 6.68 -8.27
N LYS A 168 -12.73 5.50 -8.19
CA LYS A 168 -13.04 4.38 -9.09
C LYS A 168 -14.46 3.83 -8.87
N MET A 169 -14.92 3.76 -7.62
CA MET A 169 -16.30 3.38 -7.28
C MET A 169 -17.30 4.38 -7.85
N ILE A 170 -17.06 5.68 -7.69
CA ILE A 170 -17.89 6.75 -8.26
C ILE A 170 -17.92 6.63 -9.79
N SER A 171 -16.75 6.47 -10.43
CA SER A 171 -16.67 6.27 -11.88
C SER A 171 -17.42 5.01 -12.32
N TYR A 172 -17.35 3.93 -11.55
CA TYR A 172 -18.01 2.67 -11.84
C TYR A 172 -19.54 2.82 -11.79
N PHE A 173 -20.10 3.47 -10.77
CA PHE A 173 -21.54 3.70 -10.65
C PHE A 173 -22.04 4.85 -11.54
N GLY A 174 -21.18 5.79 -11.93
CA GLY A 174 -21.49 6.86 -12.87
C GLY A 174 -22.46 7.87 -12.26
N LYS A 175 -23.66 8.01 -12.85
CA LYS A 175 -24.69 8.96 -12.37
C LYS A 175 -25.65 8.37 -11.35
N ASP A 176 -25.39 7.17 -10.85
CA ASP A 176 -26.22 6.50 -9.85
C ASP A 176 -25.93 7.02 -8.44
N ALA A 177 -26.40 8.23 -8.16
CA ALA A 177 -26.15 8.92 -6.89
C ALA A 177 -26.67 8.14 -5.68
N LYS A 178 -27.76 7.37 -5.83
CA LYS A 178 -28.31 6.56 -4.75
C LYS A 178 -27.28 5.52 -4.28
N ARG A 179 -26.72 4.73 -5.21
CA ARG A 179 -25.74 3.69 -4.87
C ARG A 179 -24.41 4.25 -4.40
N ILE A 180 -23.96 5.34 -5.00
CA ILE A 180 -22.75 6.04 -4.56
C ILE A 180 -22.91 6.51 -3.11
N ASN A 181 -24.03 7.16 -2.79
CA ASN A 181 -24.27 7.66 -1.43
C ASN A 181 -24.44 6.52 -0.42
N HIS A 182 -25.12 5.43 -0.80
CA HIS A 182 -25.22 4.24 0.02
C HIS A 182 -23.83 3.72 0.41
N ALA A 183 -22.96 3.45 -0.58
CA ALA A 183 -21.60 2.96 -0.34
C ALA A 183 -20.78 3.93 0.53
N LEU A 184 -20.90 5.25 0.32
CA LEU A 184 -20.20 6.26 1.12
C LEU A 184 -20.67 6.27 2.59
N LYS A 185 -21.97 6.10 2.85
CA LYS A 185 -22.50 5.99 4.22
C LYS A 185 -22.03 4.70 4.89
N VAL A 186 -22.08 3.57 4.19
CA VAL A 186 -21.61 2.28 4.71
C VAL A 186 -20.11 2.38 5.05
N PHE A 187 -19.33 2.97 4.15
CA PHE A 187 -17.92 3.29 4.37
C PHE A 187 -17.72 4.14 5.63
N SER A 188 -18.51 5.19 5.84
CA SER A 188 -18.38 6.04 7.02
C SER A 188 -18.68 5.29 8.32
N TYR A 189 -19.79 4.54 8.38
CA TYR A 189 -20.13 3.77 9.58
C TYR A 189 -19.10 2.67 9.86
N ALA A 190 -18.67 1.94 8.83
CA ALA A 190 -17.71 0.86 8.97
C ALA A 190 -16.37 1.37 9.54
N ASN A 191 -15.89 2.53 9.07
CA ASN A 191 -14.66 3.12 9.59
C ASN A 191 -14.80 3.63 11.02
N ILE A 192 -15.91 4.26 11.38
CA ILE A 192 -16.16 4.70 12.75
C ILE A 192 -16.16 3.50 13.70
N ILE A 193 -16.84 2.41 13.35
CA ILE A 193 -16.81 1.17 14.15
C ILE A 193 -15.37 0.64 14.23
N ALA A 194 -14.65 0.56 13.11
CA ALA A 194 -13.28 0.04 13.09
C ALA A 194 -12.28 0.85 13.94
N GLU A 195 -12.46 2.17 14.05
CA GLU A 195 -11.63 3.03 14.93
C GLU A 195 -11.87 2.75 16.41
N HIS A 196 -13.10 2.39 16.79
CA HIS A 196 -13.47 2.10 18.18
C HIS A 196 -13.20 0.64 18.61
N GLU A 197 -13.03 -0.28 17.67
CA GLU A 197 -12.82 -1.72 17.94
C GLU A 197 -11.33 -2.13 17.97
N ASN A 198 -10.40 -1.16 18.03
CA ASN A 198 -8.94 -1.38 18.07
C ASN A 198 -8.41 -2.32 16.96
N ILE A 199 -8.86 -2.07 15.72
CA ILE A 199 -8.58 -2.89 14.54
C ILE A 199 -7.19 -2.61 13.96
N SER A 200 -6.49 -3.64 13.47
CA SER A 200 -5.22 -3.47 12.78
C SER A 200 -5.37 -2.71 11.46
N ASP A 201 -4.34 -1.99 11.02
CA ASP A 201 -4.39 -1.18 9.80
C ASP A 201 -4.67 -2.01 8.54
N GLU A 202 -4.16 -3.25 8.46
CA GLU A 202 -4.50 -4.20 7.38
C GLU A 202 -6.02 -4.46 7.32
N LYS A 203 -6.66 -4.68 8.48
CA LYS A 203 -8.10 -4.90 8.56
C LYS A 203 -8.89 -3.61 8.31
N LYS A 204 -8.42 -2.45 8.77
CA LYS A 204 -9.04 -1.15 8.46
C LYS A 204 -9.08 -0.90 6.95
N LEU A 205 -8.02 -1.25 6.23
CA LEU A 205 -7.97 -1.18 4.77
C LEU A 205 -8.99 -2.13 4.11
N ILE A 206 -9.06 -3.38 4.57
CA ILE A 206 -10.02 -4.39 4.09
C ILE A 206 -11.45 -3.88 4.28
N ILE A 207 -11.77 -3.39 5.47
CA ILE A 207 -13.10 -2.84 5.84
C ILE A 207 -13.43 -1.65 4.92
N SER A 208 -12.51 -0.70 4.78
CA SER A 208 -12.68 0.49 3.94
C SER A 208 -13.00 0.13 2.49
N ILE A 209 -12.18 -0.72 1.87
CA ILE A 209 -12.35 -1.09 0.46
C ILE A 209 -13.62 -1.93 0.27
N THR A 210 -13.89 -2.87 1.18
CA THR A 210 -15.10 -3.71 1.11
C THR A 210 -16.35 -2.85 1.23
N ALA A 211 -16.38 -1.89 2.14
CA ALA A 211 -17.53 -1.00 2.32
C ALA A 211 -17.86 -0.20 1.06
N LEU A 212 -16.82 0.29 0.36
CA LEU A 212 -17.00 1.01 -0.91
C LEU A 212 -17.46 0.10 -2.04
N LEU A 213 -17.06 -1.18 -2.06
CA LEU A 213 -17.20 -2.03 -3.24
C LEU A 213 -18.19 -3.20 -3.10
N HIS A 214 -18.80 -3.43 -1.93
CA HIS A 214 -19.66 -4.60 -1.68
C HIS A 214 -20.80 -4.74 -2.70
N ASP A 215 -21.43 -3.63 -3.06
CA ASP A 215 -22.56 -3.55 -4.00
C ASP A 215 -22.16 -3.47 -5.49
N THR A 216 -20.87 -3.60 -5.82
CA THR A 216 -20.41 -3.50 -7.23
C THR A 216 -21.03 -4.57 -8.13
N GLY A 217 -21.50 -5.69 -7.56
CA GLY A 217 -22.23 -6.74 -8.25
C GLY A 217 -23.56 -6.28 -8.86
N ILE A 218 -24.21 -5.24 -8.33
CA ILE A 218 -25.53 -4.79 -8.78
C ILE A 218 -25.54 -4.47 -10.28
N LYS A 219 -24.61 -3.63 -10.75
CA LYS A 219 -24.54 -3.21 -12.17
C LYS A 219 -24.34 -4.39 -13.12
N VAL A 220 -23.51 -5.37 -12.71
CA VAL A 220 -23.27 -6.57 -13.52
C VAL A 220 -24.53 -7.41 -13.59
N CYS A 221 -25.20 -7.58 -12.45
CA CYS A 221 -26.43 -8.34 -12.33
C CYS A 221 -27.58 -7.75 -13.16
N GLU A 222 -27.81 -6.44 -13.05
CA GLU A 222 -28.83 -5.74 -13.85
C GLU A 222 -28.55 -5.86 -15.35
N LYS A 223 -27.30 -5.69 -15.76
CA LYS A 223 -26.90 -5.78 -17.18
C LYS A 223 -27.05 -7.20 -17.75
N LYS A 224 -26.70 -8.22 -16.96
CA LYS A 224 -26.61 -9.62 -17.41
C LYS A 224 -27.93 -10.38 -17.26
N TYR A 225 -28.69 -10.08 -16.22
CA TYR A 225 -29.87 -10.85 -15.82
C TYR A 225 -31.15 -10.01 -15.70
N GLY A 226 -31.07 -8.67 -15.73
CA GLY A 226 -32.23 -7.79 -15.57
C GLY A 226 -32.73 -7.65 -14.12
N PHE A 227 -32.01 -8.20 -13.14
CA PHE A 227 -32.31 -8.12 -11.70
C PHE A 227 -31.02 -8.15 -10.88
N SER A 228 -31.09 -7.80 -9.59
CA SER A 228 -29.92 -7.72 -8.69
C SER A 228 -30.19 -8.34 -7.30
N THR A 229 -30.55 -9.62 -7.27
CA THR A 229 -30.74 -10.35 -5.99
C THR A 229 -29.41 -10.55 -5.27
N GLY A 230 -29.44 -10.71 -3.94
CA GLY A 230 -28.21 -10.87 -3.15
C GLY A 230 -27.31 -12.02 -3.63
N LYS A 231 -27.89 -13.18 -4.00
CA LYS A 231 -27.14 -14.30 -4.60
C LYS A 231 -26.46 -13.95 -5.92
N CYS A 232 -27.08 -13.07 -6.71
CA CYS A 232 -26.47 -12.60 -7.94
C CYS A 232 -25.28 -11.68 -7.62
N GLN A 233 -25.46 -10.76 -6.69
CA GLN A 233 -24.41 -9.82 -6.29
C GLN A 233 -23.20 -10.54 -5.70
N GLU A 234 -23.42 -11.53 -4.82
CA GLU A 234 -22.36 -12.39 -4.28
C GLU A 234 -21.58 -13.14 -5.38
N LYS A 235 -22.27 -13.52 -6.47
CA LYS A 235 -21.64 -14.21 -7.61
C LYS A 235 -20.81 -13.28 -8.49
N GLU A 236 -21.35 -12.10 -8.83
CA GLU A 236 -20.74 -11.22 -9.84
C GLU A 236 -19.89 -10.07 -9.22
N GLY A 237 -20.10 -9.77 -7.94
CA GLY A 237 -19.42 -8.71 -7.18
C GLY A 237 -17.91 -8.88 -7.08
N PRO A 238 -17.37 -10.06 -6.74
CA PRO A 238 -15.92 -10.26 -6.66
C PRO A 238 -15.19 -9.92 -7.96
N ASP A 239 -15.71 -10.35 -9.11
CA ASP A 239 -15.09 -10.05 -10.41
C ASP A 239 -15.18 -8.56 -10.76
N ALA A 240 -16.27 -7.89 -10.38
CA ALA A 240 -16.43 -6.44 -10.55
C ALA A 240 -15.42 -5.66 -9.68
N ALA A 241 -15.33 -6.00 -8.39
CA ALA A 241 -14.39 -5.39 -7.46
C ALA A 241 -12.93 -5.64 -7.88
N LYS A 242 -12.60 -6.85 -8.33
CA LYS A 242 -11.25 -7.19 -8.82
C LYS A 242 -10.83 -6.34 -10.02
N LYS A 243 -11.75 -6.03 -10.94
CA LYS A 243 -11.49 -5.12 -12.08
C LYS A 243 -11.24 -3.69 -11.61
N ILE A 244 -12.05 -3.20 -10.67
CA ILE A 244 -11.89 -1.87 -10.06
C ILE A 244 -10.54 -1.74 -9.34
N LEU A 245 -10.07 -2.81 -8.70
CA LEU A 245 -8.81 -2.84 -7.94
C LEU A 245 -7.58 -3.23 -8.76
N SER A 246 -7.69 -3.41 -10.09
CA SER A 246 -6.65 -4.02 -10.92
C SER A 246 -5.30 -3.28 -10.93
N ASP A 247 -5.33 -1.96 -10.75
CA ASP A 247 -4.18 -1.05 -10.68
C ASP A 247 -3.89 -0.57 -9.25
N THR A 248 -4.68 -1.02 -8.26
CA THR A 248 -4.45 -0.74 -6.85
C THR A 248 -3.44 -1.76 -6.29
N VAL A 249 -2.33 -1.26 -5.74
CA VAL A 249 -1.29 -2.13 -5.15
C VAL A 249 -1.78 -2.65 -3.80
N LEU A 250 -2.18 -3.92 -3.75
CA LEU A 250 -2.62 -4.63 -2.55
C LEU A 250 -1.85 -5.95 -2.39
N PRO A 251 -1.49 -6.37 -1.17
CA PRO A 251 -1.04 -7.73 -0.93
C PRO A 251 -2.11 -8.74 -1.37
N GLU A 252 -1.68 -9.87 -1.94
CA GLU A 252 -2.61 -10.88 -2.47
C GLU A 252 -3.59 -11.40 -1.40
N LYS A 253 -3.10 -11.60 -0.18
CA LYS A 253 -3.93 -11.99 0.97
C LYS A 253 -5.03 -10.98 1.26
N THR A 254 -4.71 -9.69 1.22
CA THR A 254 -5.66 -8.59 1.44
C THR A 254 -6.71 -8.55 0.34
N LEU A 255 -6.29 -8.65 -0.93
CA LEU A 255 -7.22 -8.71 -2.07
C LEU A 255 -8.17 -9.91 -1.95
N ASN A 256 -7.64 -11.11 -1.67
CA ASN A 256 -8.46 -12.31 -1.52
C ASN A 256 -9.46 -12.19 -0.37
N ARG A 257 -9.10 -11.52 0.74
CA ARG A 257 -10.03 -11.27 1.86
C ARG A 257 -11.15 -10.31 1.46
N ILE A 258 -10.84 -9.21 0.77
CA ILE A 258 -11.83 -8.26 0.24
C ILE A 258 -12.82 -8.99 -0.68
N LEU A 259 -12.31 -9.75 -1.65
CA LEU A 259 -13.15 -10.49 -2.61
C LEU A 259 -14.01 -11.56 -1.92
N PHE A 260 -13.49 -12.20 -0.87
CA PHE A 260 -14.27 -13.12 -0.06
C PHE A 260 -15.45 -12.43 0.62
N ILE A 261 -15.25 -11.28 1.27
CA ILE A 261 -16.34 -10.58 1.96
C ILE A 261 -17.39 -10.11 0.94
N ILE A 262 -16.96 -9.47 -0.16
CA ILE A 262 -17.86 -9.05 -1.25
C ILE A 262 -18.64 -10.24 -1.83
N GLY A 263 -18.00 -11.40 -1.99
CA GLY A 263 -18.65 -12.60 -2.51
C GLY A 263 -19.61 -13.29 -1.55
N ASN A 264 -19.77 -12.79 -0.32
CA ASN A 264 -20.58 -13.44 0.71
C ASN A 264 -21.40 -12.45 1.56
N HIS A 265 -21.46 -11.16 1.21
CA HIS A 265 -21.99 -10.12 2.09
C HIS A 265 -23.49 -10.26 2.42
N HIS A 266 -24.28 -11.04 1.67
CA HIS A 266 -25.67 -11.38 2.00
C HIS A 266 -25.82 -12.73 2.74
N THR A 267 -24.73 -13.47 2.93
CA THR A 267 -24.67 -14.77 3.61
C THR A 267 -24.05 -14.60 5.00
N TYR A 268 -24.82 -14.02 5.93
CA TYR A 268 -24.33 -13.68 7.29
C TYR A 268 -23.83 -14.87 8.12
N SER A 269 -24.20 -16.10 7.78
CA SER A 269 -23.65 -17.31 8.43
C SER A 269 -22.17 -17.55 8.11
N LYS A 270 -21.61 -16.86 7.11
CA LYS A 270 -20.19 -16.92 6.74
C LYS A 270 -19.34 -15.85 7.41
N ILE A 271 -19.91 -15.02 8.29
CA ILE A 271 -19.13 -14.06 9.08
C ILE A 271 -18.20 -14.84 10.01
N ASP A 272 -16.91 -14.80 9.69
CA ASP A 272 -15.83 -15.57 10.31
C ASP A 272 -14.86 -14.71 11.12
N ASP A 273 -14.86 -13.39 10.91
CA ASP A 273 -13.94 -12.44 11.54
C ASP A 273 -14.57 -11.04 11.66
N ILE A 274 -13.92 -10.14 12.40
CA ILE A 274 -14.41 -8.81 12.77
C ILE A 274 -14.57 -7.86 11.58
N ASP A 275 -13.74 -7.98 10.54
CA ASP A 275 -13.84 -7.16 9.32
C ASP A 275 -15.16 -7.39 8.58
N PHE A 276 -15.56 -8.65 8.43
CA PHE A 276 -16.84 -9.02 7.82
C PHE A 276 -18.01 -8.67 8.76
N ARG A 277 -17.84 -8.82 10.07
CA ARG A 277 -18.85 -8.38 11.05
C ARG A 277 -19.15 -6.89 10.92
N ILE A 278 -18.11 -6.05 10.91
CA ILE A 278 -18.23 -4.59 10.79
C ILE A 278 -18.91 -4.22 9.47
N GLN A 279 -18.54 -4.88 8.36
CA GLN A 279 -19.18 -4.66 7.06
C GLN A 279 -20.69 -4.89 7.13
N ALA A 280 -21.13 -6.01 7.70
CA ALA A 280 -22.55 -6.35 7.81
C ALA A 280 -23.31 -5.38 8.74
N GLU A 281 -22.71 -5.02 9.87
CA GLU A 281 -23.33 -4.08 10.81
C GLU A 281 -23.50 -2.67 10.20
N ALA A 282 -22.47 -2.17 9.53
CA ALA A 282 -22.52 -0.87 8.86
C ALA A 282 -23.58 -0.84 7.74
N ASP A 283 -23.66 -1.89 6.94
CA ASP A 283 -24.69 -2.03 5.89
C ASP A 283 -26.11 -2.03 6.47
N PHE A 284 -26.35 -2.77 7.56
CA PHE A 284 -27.65 -2.74 8.24
C PHE A 284 -28.02 -1.34 8.77
N LEU A 285 -27.08 -0.60 9.37
CA LEU A 285 -27.33 0.75 9.86
C LEU A 285 -27.82 1.66 8.71
N VAL A 286 -27.15 1.63 7.55
CA VAL A 286 -27.55 2.42 6.38
C VAL A 286 -28.87 1.94 5.80
N ASN A 287 -29.10 0.62 5.72
CA ASN A 287 -30.34 0.08 5.19
C ASN A 287 -31.57 0.43 6.05
N PHE A 288 -31.42 0.55 7.37
CA PHE A 288 -32.48 1.05 8.24
C PHE A 288 -32.73 2.56 8.06
N GLU A 289 -31.67 3.35 7.84
CA GLU A 289 -31.77 4.79 7.58
C GLU A 289 -32.48 5.07 6.25
N GLU A 290 -32.11 4.34 5.20
CA GLU A 290 -32.64 4.51 3.85
C GLU A 290 -34.00 3.86 3.62
N GLY A 291 -34.50 3.12 4.62
CA GLY A 291 -35.77 2.38 4.52
C GLY A 291 -35.71 1.18 3.57
N ASN A 292 -34.51 0.70 3.23
CA ASN A 292 -34.34 -0.54 2.46
C ASN A 292 -34.68 -1.77 3.32
N GLU A 293 -34.55 -1.67 4.65
CA GLU A 293 -34.94 -2.70 5.62
C GLU A 293 -35.96 -2.15 6.64
N PRO A 294 -37.00 -2.91 7.03
CA PRO A 294 -38.02 -2.43 7.95
C PRO A 294 -37.49 -2.41 9.40
N LYS A 295 -37.74 -1.33 10.14
CA LYS A 295 -37.30 -1.21 11.55
C LYS A 295 -37.80 -2.34 12.48
N SER A 296 -38.86 -3.06 12.10
CA SER A 296 -39.38 -4.21 12.86
C SER A 296 -38.39 -5.37 12.98
N ILE A 297 -37.37 -5.49 12.10
CA ILE A 297 -36.36 -6.55 12.19
C ILE A 297 -35.18 -6.20 13.11
N ILE A 298 -35.08 -4.96 13.61
CA ILE A 298 -33.97 -4.51 14.47
C ILE A 298 -33.72 -5.44 15.65
N PRO A 299 -34.72 -5.90 16.45
CA PRO A 299 -34.46 -6.81 17.56
C PRO A 299 -33.81 -8.14 17.13
N LYS A 300 -34.17 -8.65 15.95
CA LYS A 300 -33.61 -9.88 15.39
C LYS A 300 -32.17 -9.66 14.89
N VAL A 301 -31.93 -8.55 14.20
CA VAL A 301 -30.60 -8.21 13.67
C VAL A 301 -29.63 -7.86 14.82
N LYS A 302 -30.08 -7.10 15.82
CA LYS A 302 -29.33 -6.83 17.06
C LYS A 302 -28.84 -8.11 17.73
N LYS A 303 -29.71 -9.12 17.84
CA LYS A 303 -29.37 -10.40 18.49
C LYS A 303 -28.38 -11.23 17.68
N ASN A 304 -28.54 -11.29 16.35
CA ASN A 304 -27.86 -12.29 15.52
C ASN A 304 -26.66 -11.73 14.74
N ILE A 305 -26.70 -10.46 14.39
CA ILE A 305 -25.70 -9.81 13.53
C ILE A 305 -24.81 -8.87 14.33
N PHE A 306 -25.37 -7.98 15.16
CA PHE A 306 -24.57 -7.00 15.89
C PHE A 306 -23.82 -7.67 17.05
N LYS A 307 -22.49 -7.54 17.04
CA LYS A 307 -21.54 -8.11 18.00
C LYS A 307 -20.41 -7.14 18.37
N THR A 308 -20.10 -6.15 17.54
CA THR A 308 -19.16 -5.10 17.94
C THR A 308 -19.79 -4.21 19.02
N GLU A 309 -18.98 -3.71 19.94
CA GLU A 309 -19.44 -2.83 21.01
C GLU A 309 -19.96 -1.53 20.40
N TYR A 310 -19.20 -0.95 19.45
CA TYR A 310 -19.56 0.32 18.85
C TYR A 310 -20.70 0.21 17.84
N GLY A 311 -20.82 -0.91 17.11
CA GLY A 311 -21.97 -1.18 16.24
C GLY A 311 -23.27 -1.28 17.04
N LEU A 312 -23.24 -1.94 18.21
CA LEU A 312 -24.39 -1.99 19.12
C LEU A 312 -24.74 -0.59 19.65
N PHE A 313 -23.73 0.18 20.05
CA PHE A 313 -23.91 1.57 20.47
C PHE A 313 -24.61 2.40 19.38
N LEU A 314 -24.15 2.33 18.13
CA LEU A 314 -24.76 3.06 17.01
C LEU A 314 -26.20 2.61 16.76
N LEU A 315 -26.45 1.30 16.76
CA LEU A 315 -27.79 0.75 16.54
C LEU A 315 -28.80 1.26 17.58
N GLU A 316 -28.42 1.29 18.86
CA GLU A 316 -29.29 1.71 19.96
C GLU A 316 -29.52 3.23 20.05
N ASN A 317 -28.56 4.02 19.58
CA ASN A 317 -28.64 5.49 19.68
C ASN A 317 -29.25 6.15 18.45
N ILE A 318 -29.27 5.46 17.31
CA ILE A 318 -29.84 5.98 16.05
C ILE A 318 -31.27 5.46 15.81
N PHE A 319 -31.60 4.24 16.25
CA PHE A 319 -32.86 3.55 15.92
C PHE A 319 -33.62 3.01 17.13
#